data_AF-A0A443L4A9-F1
#
_entry.id   AF-A0A443L4A9-F1
#
_cell.length_a   1.000
_cell.length_b   1.000
_cell.length_c   1.000
_cell.angle_alpha   90.00
_cell.angle_beta   90.00
_cell.angle_gamma   90.00
#
_symmetry.space_group_name_H-M   'P 1'
#
loop_
_entity.id
_entity.type
_entity.pdbx_description
1 polymer ?
#
loop_
_entity_poly.entity_id
_entity_poly.type
_entity_poly.pdbx_seq_one_letter_code
_entity_poly.pdbx_strand_id
1 'polypeptide(L)'
;MGIFDGMGITALALASMAAFAPCVAAAEQAEGYDALQDKAGTLPVRSYDYAILGIKPGMNGEEAAKRLSEHLGKPMQPTSGVLQVKAPNGAGFRSQMVIGYVTPGIGPTVRMSARPYEEITLDLSTPALGSVVTGIHRTWRIVGDEAPAQGAFFAQIAETYGAPHMTGGKGAGVNEYLYMLSPEGAPVTAPITVTDANGNSSTAAYPCQDKAHPAEGTYRYRGGKGPETGAHCSVRFSVRYQGGAQDATLRFDLVDFDLMRRDEQAADPQIEQKLSAPATATKLDL
;
A
#
# COMPACT_ATOMS: atom_id res chain seq x y z
N MET A 1 41.78 67.21 2.38
CA MET A 1 42.48 66.85 1.11
C MET A 1 41.82 65.55 0.65
N GLY A 2 40.89 65.53 -0.31
CA GLY A 2 41.05 65.89 -1.72
C GLY A 2 42.00 64.87 -2.38
N ILE A 3 41.69 64.09 -3.42
CA ILE A 3 40.88 64.30 -4.63
C ILE A 3 40.49 62.92 -5.24
N PHE A 4 39.42 62.93 -6.03
CA PHE A 4 38.78 61.88 -6.84
C PHE A 4 39.64 61.23 -7.96
N ASP A 5 39.12 60.08 -8.43
CA ASP A 5 38.97 59.60 -9.83
C ASP A 5 39.76 58.38 -10.32
N GLY A 6 39.01 57.43 -10.88
CA GLY A 6 39.55 56.29 -11.65
C GLY A 6 38.60 55.11 -11.81
N MET A 7 37.58 55.25 -12.66
CA MET A 7 36.54 54.30 -13.04
C MET A 7 37.03 52.89 -13.46
N GLY A 8 36.22 51.88 -13.12
CA GLY A 8 36.28 50.53 -13.69
C GLY A 8 34.99 49.76 -13.40
N ILE A 9 33.96 49.99 -14.22
CA ILE A 9 32.63 49.38 -14.16
C ILE A 9 32.73 47.92 -14.60
N THR A 10 32.24 46.97 -13.80
CA THR A 10 31.62 45.75 -14.36
C THR A 10 30.52 45.27 -13.44
N ALA A 11 29.32 45.16 -14.01
CA ALA A 11 28.08 44.80 -13.37
C ALA A 11 28.12 43.38 -12.78
N LEU A 12 27.68 43.23 -11.53
CA LEU A 12 27.18 41.94 -11.03
C LEU A 12 25.66 42.05 -10.89
N ALA A 13 24.97 41.34 -11.78
CA ALA A 13 23.52 41.23 -11.78
C ALA A 13 23.04 40.55 -10.49
N LEU A 14 21.98 41.11 -9.89
CA LEU A 14 21.14 40.41 -8.93
C LEU A 14 20.53 39.19 -9.62
N ALA A 15 20.97 37.98 -9.24
CA ALA A 15 20.24 36.77 -9.54
C ALA A 15 19.09 36.63 -8.52
N SER A 16 17.88 36.83 -9.02
CA SER A 16 16.63 36.60 -8.31
C SER A 16 16.56 35.16 -7.80
N MET A 17 16.38 34.97 -6.49
CA MET A 17 15.98 33.68 -5.92
C MET A 17 14.53 33.40 -6.32
N ALA A 18 14.34 32.73 -7.45
CA ALA A 18 13.08 32.05 -7.73
C ALA A 18 13.06 30.77 -6.90
N ALA A 19 12.14 30.71 -5.94
CA ALA A 19 11.81 29.53 -5.18
C ALA A 19 11.43 28.39 -6.15
N PHE A 20 12.26 27.35 -6.23
CA PHE A 20 11.84 26.07 -6.79
C PHE A 20 10.89 25.42 -5.77
N ALA A 21 9.60 25.73 -5.91
CA ALA A 21 8.58 24.80 -5.46
C ALA A 21 8.76 23.51 -6.28
N PRO A 22 8.87 22.31 -5.66
CA PRO A 22 8.72 21.08 -6.40
C PRO A 22 7.26 21.01 -6.82
N CYS A 23 6.96 21.47 -8.04
CA CYS A 23 5.73 21.14 -8.71
C CYS A 23 5.80 19.64 -8.99
N VAL A 24 5.05 18.85 -8.21
CA VAL A 24 4.75 17.46 -8.54
C VAL A 24 3.98 17.52 -9.85
N ALA A 25 4.67 17.38 -10.97
CA ALA A 25 4.01 17.18 -12.25
C ALA A 25 3.34 15.81 -12.18
N ALA A 26 2.02 15.80 -12.02
CA ALA A 26 1.22 14.61 -12.24
C ALA A 26 1.64 14.03 -13.60
N ALA A 27 2.09 12.78 -13.63
CA ALA A 27 2.50 12.12 -14.87
C ALA A 27 1.36 12.27 -15.89
N GLU A 28 1.66 12.92 -17.02
CA GLU A 28 0.68 13.20 -18.08
C GLU A 28 0.18 11.85 -18.61
N GLN A 29 -1.10 11.55 -18.40
CA GLN A 29 -1.65 10.29 -18.85
C GLN A 29 -1.69 10.24 -20.37
N ALA A 30 -1.37 9.09 -20.94
CA ALA A 30 -1.45 8.87 -22.38
C ALA A 30 -2.87 9.10 -22.92
N GLU A 31 -2.99 9.52 -24.17
CA GLU A 31 -4.26 9.76 -24.83
C GLU A 31 -5.19 8.52 -24.72
N GLY A 32 -6.42 8.73 -24.25
CA GLY A 32 -7.39 7.67 -24.00
C GLY A 32 -7.35 7.05 -22.58
N TYR A 33 -6.62 7.66 -21.64
CA TYR A 33 -6.70 7.35 -20.21
C TYR A 33 -7.34 8.49 -19.38
N ASP A 34 -8.05 8.11 -18.33
CA ASP A 34 -8.69 8.97 -17.34
C ASP A 34 -7.84 9.11 -16.07
N ALA A 35 -7.65 10.34 -15.61
CA ALA A 35 -6.91 10.63 -14.40
C ALA A 35 -7.82 10.62 -13.17
N LEU A 36 -7.38 9.95 -12.12
CA LEU A 36 -7.93 10.12 -10.78
C LEU A 36 -7.29 11.34 -10.11
N GLN A 37 -8.10 12.23 -9.58
CA GLN A 37 -7.66 13.40 -8.85
C GLN A 37 -7.59 13.07 -7.36
N ASP A 38 -6.50 13.48 -6.71
CA ASP A 38 -6.40 13.40 -5.26
C ASP A 38 -7.49 14.27 -4.61
N LYS A 39 -8.36 13.61 -3.84
CA LYS A 39 -9.44 14.25 -3.08
C LYS A 39 -9.47 13.79 -1.61
N ALA A 40 -8.43 13.09 -1.16
CA ALA A 40 -8.43 12.49 0.17
C ALA A 40 -8.28 13.48 1.31
N GLY A 41 -7.70 14.65 1.03
CA GLY A 41 -7.33 15.61 2.07
C GLY A 41 -6.33 15.01 3.05
N THR A 42 -6.32 15.49 4.29
CA THR A 42 -5.42 14.98 5.32
C THR A 42 -5.89 13.63 5.85
N LEU A 43 -5.02 12.61 5.74
CA LEU A 43 -5.29 11.29 6.32
C LEU A 43 -5.36 11.35 7.85
N PRO A 44 -6.29 10.61 8.48
CA PRO A 44 -6.39 10.58 9.93
C PRO A 44 -5.17 9.88 10.56
N VAL A 45 -4.84 10.31 11.78
CA VAL A 45 -3.84 9.66 12.62
C VAL A 45 -4.31 8.25 12.93
N ARG A 46 -3.39 7.28 12.80
CA ARG A 46 -3.66 5.87 13.07
C ARG A 46 -3.50 5.57 14.55
N SER A 47 -4.38 4.72 15.07
CA SER A 47 -4.39 4.29 16.49
C SER A 47 -3.37 3.20 16.81
N TYR A 48 -2.50 2.87 15.86
CA TYR A 48 -1.52 1.78 15.96
C TYR A 48 -0.13 2.25 15.51
N ASP A 49 0.89 1.55 16.01
CA ASP A 49 2.29 1.85 15.73
C ASP A 49 3.04 0.77 14.93
N TYR A 50 2.32 -0.25 14.44
CA TYR A 50 2.89 -1.29 13.58
C TYR A 50 3.65 -0.70 12.39
N ALA A 51 4.86 -1.22 12.15
CA ALA A 51 5.69 -0.84 11.03
C ALA A 51 6.54 -2.03 10.55
N ILE A 52 6.84 -2.05 9.25
CA ILE A 52 7.80 -2.99 8.67
C ILE A 52 8.95 -2.17 8.11
N LEU A 53 10.15 -2.33 8.68
CA LEU A 53 11.34 -1.55 8.31
C LEU A 53 11.11 -0.03 8.36
N GLY A 54 10.32 0.44 9.34
CA GLY A 54 9.97 1.85 9.50
C GLY A 54 8.94 2.39 8.48
N ILE A 55 8.43 1.53 7.59
CA ILE A 55 7.32 1.88 6.68
C ILE A 55 5.99 1.61 7.40
N LYS A 56 5.08 2.58 7.29
CA LYS A 56 3.72 2.53 7.86
C LYS A 56 2.71 2.79 6.74
N PRO A 57 1.50 2.19 6.81
CA PRO A 57 0.39 2.59 5.94
C PRO A 57 0.10 4.10 6.06
N GLY A 58 -0.25 4.71 4.94
CA GLY A 58 -0.46 6.16 4.81
C GLY A 58 0.80 6.96 4.45
N MET A 59 1.99 6.34 4.48
CA MET A 59 3.22 6.95 3.94
C MET A 59 3.10 7.10 2.42
N ASN A 60 3.71 8.14 1.84
CA ASN A 60 3.78 8.28 0.39
C ASN A 60 4.51 7.08 -0.24
N GLY A 61 3.95 6.52 -1.32
CA GLY A 61 4.46 5.30 -1.95
C GLY A 61 5.89 5.43 -2.49
N GLU A 62 6.24 6.54 -3.12
CA GLU A 62 7.58 6.79 -3.65
C GLU A 62 8.61 6.96 -2.52
N GLU A 63 8.24 7.68 -1.46
CA GLU A 63 9.09 7.84 -0.28
C GLU A 63 9.35 6.48 0.40
N ALA A 64 8.30 5.68 0.57
CA ALA A 64 8.42 4.34 1.14
C ALA A 64 9.30 3.43 0.27
N ALA A 65 9.10 3.45 -1.06
CA ALA A 65 9.91 2.70 -2.01
C ALA A 65 11.39 3.12 -1.98
N LYS A 66 11.68 4.42 -1.80
CA LYS A 66 13.05 4.92 -1.65
C LYS A 66 13.71 4.36 -0.39
N ARG A 67 13.04 4.45 0.77
CA ARG A 67 13.56 3.91 2.05
C ARG A 67 13.83 2.39 1.95
N LEU A 68 12.93 1.64 1.32
CA LEU A 68 13.14 0.21 1.10
C LEU A 68 14.28 -0.08 0.11
N SER A 69 14.45 0.78 -0.91
CA SER A 69 15.56 0.65 -1.85
C SER A 69 16.91 0.85 -1.17
N GLU A 70 16.99 1.79 -0.21
CA GLU A 70 18.16 2.01 0.64
C GLU A 70 18.45 0.79 1.51
N HIS A 71 17.42 0.21 2.14
CA HIS A 71 17.55 -1.05 2.92
C HIS A 71 18.05 -2.23 2.08
N LEU A 72 17.47 -2.41 0.89
CA LEU A 72 17.79 -3.54 0.01
C LEU A 72 19.11 -3.36 -0.77
N GLY A 73 19.70 -2.16 -0.76
CA GLY A 73 20.86 -1.79 -1.58
C GLY A 73 20.59 -1.80 -3.10
N LYS A 74 19.32 -1.79 -3.51
CA LYS A 74 18.88 -1.83 -4.92
C LYS A 74 17.49 -1.19 -5.06
N PRO A 75 17.17 -0.59 -6.22
CA PRO A 75 15.88 0.05 -6.41
C PRO A 75 14.73 -0.96 -6.38
N MET A 76 13.68 -0.64 -5.63
CA MET A 76 12.39 -1.28 -5.75
C MET A 76 11.81 -1.04 -7.16
N GLN A 77 11.13 -2.03 -7.73
CA GLN A 77 10.51 -1.90 -9.05
C GLN A 77 9.04 -1.48 -8.92
N PRO A 78 8.61 -0.40 -9.60
CA PRO A 78 7.21 -0.03 -9.63
C PRO A 78 6.41 -1.08 -10.37
N THR A 79 5.26 -1.45 -9.79
CA THR A 79 4.26 -2.30 -10.43
C THR A 79 3.15 -1.40 -10.94
N SER A 80 2.93 -1.40 -12.26
CA SER A 80 1.85 -0.63 -12.89
C SER A 80 0.66 -1.53 -13.21
N GLY A 81 -0.54 -1.00 -13.00
CA GLY A 81 -1.80 -1.63 -13.38
C GLY A 81 -2.63 -0.71 -14.28
N VAL A 82 -3.53 -1.32 -15.06
CA VAL A 82 -4.57 -0.61 -15.79
C VAL A 82 -5.92 -0.95 -15.17
N LEU A 83 -6.58 0.04 -14.59
CA LEU A 83 -7.96 -0.04 -14.17
C LEU A 83 -8.85 0.30 -15.36
N GLN A 84 -9.64 -0.67 -15.83
CA GLN A 84 -10.58 -0.46 -16.91
C GLN A 84 -11.98 -0.90 -16.49
N VAL A 85 -12.95 -0.01 -16.64
CA VAL A 85 -14.35 -0.24 -16.32
C VAL A 85 -15.20 0.20 -17.50
N LYS A 86 -16.24 -0.56 -17.83
CA LYS A 86 -17.19 -0.23 -18.89
C LYS A 86 -18.62 -0.37 -18.39
N ALA A 87 -19.42 0.66 -18.58
CA ALA A 87 -20.84 0.66 -18.25
C ALA A 87 -21.68 0.08 -19.39
N PRO A 88 -22.90 -0.42 -19.11
CA PRO A 88 -23.79 -1.00 -20.13
C PRO A 88 -24.18 -0.02 -21.25
N ASN A 89 -24.22 1.28 -20.94
CA ASN A 89 -24.47 2.37 -21.90
C ASN A 89 -23.29 2.63 -22.86
N GLY A 90 -22.19 1.87 -22.76
CA GLY A 90 -21.00 2.02 -23.59
C GLY A 90 -19.96 3.01 -23.04
N ALA A 91 -20.27 3.79 -22.00
CA ALA A 91 -19.31 4.66 -21.34
C ALA A 91 -18.19 3.83 -20.70
N GLY A 92 -16.96 4.34 -20.73
CA GLY A 92 -15.79 3.66 -20.22
C GLY A 92 -14.96 4.57 -19.31
N PHE A 93 -14.30 3.96 -18.35
CA PHE A 93 -13.24 4.57 -17.55
C PHE A 93 -11.98 3.72 -17.72
N ARG A 94 -10.84 4.36 -17.99
CA ARG A 94 -9.56 3.65 -18.13
C ARG A 94 -8.43 4.44 -17.50
N SER A 95 -7.85 4.00 -16.40
CA SER A 95 -6.70 4.66 -15.77
C SER A 95 -5.49 3.75 -15.71
N GLN A 96 -4.30 4.26 -16.06
CA GLN A 96 -3.03 3.62 -15.77
C GLN A 96 -2.47 4.22 -14.48
N MET A 97 -1.99 3.38 -13.57
CA MET A 97 -1.47 3.82 -12.28
C MET A 97 -0.39 2.86 -11.76
N VAL A 98 0.53 3.39 -10.96
CA VAL A 98 1.40 2.57 -10.12
C VAL A 98 0.55 2.03 -8.99
N ILE A 99 0.43 0.71 -8.89
CA ILE A 99 -0.38 0.01 -7.88
C ILE A 99 0.47 -0.51 -6.71
N GLY A 100 1.80 -0.43 -6.82
CA GLY A 100 2.70 -1.03 -5.86
C GLY A 100 4.16 -0.92 -6.23
N TYR A 101 5.01 -1.46 -5.35
CA TYR A 101 6.42 -1.66 -5.59
C TYR A 101 6.84 -3.06 -5.15
N VAL A 102 7.75 -3.70 -5.87
CA VAL A 102 8.21 -5.05 -5.56
C VAL A 102 9.73 -5.13 -5.56
N THR A 103 10.28 -6.04 -4.76
CA THR A 103 11.70 -6.35 -4.78
C THR A 103 12.05 -7.02 -6.12
N PRO A 104 13.02 -6.48 -6.88
CA PRO A 104 13.39 -7.06 -8.17
C PRO A 104 14.06 -8.43 -8.03
N GLY A 105 13.79 -9.30 -9.01
CA GLY A 105 14.53 -10.55 -9.20
C GLY A 105 14.10 -11.72 -8.32
N ILE A 106 13.05 -11.57 -7.50
CA ILE A 106 12.49 -12.66 -6.70
C ILE A 106 11.32 -13.32 -7.44
N GLY A 107 11.64 -14.32 -8.26
CA GLY A 107 10.65 -15.14 -8.97
C GLY A 107 10.44 -16.52 -8.33
N PRO A 108 9.55 -17.36 -8.91
CA PRO A 108 9.31 -18.73 -8.44
C PRO A 108 10.59 -19.55 -8.26
N THR A 109 11.54 -19.42 -9.19
CA THR A 109 12.84 -20.11 -9.11
C THR A 109 13.64 -19.74 -7.86
N VAL A 110 13.62 -18.47 -7.43
CA VAL A 110 14.30 -18.04 -6.21
C VAL A 110 13.55 -18.56 -4.99
N ARG A 111 12.22 -18.40 -4.96
CA ARG A 111 11.37 -18.86 -3.84
C ARG A 111 11.42 -20.36 -3.60
N MET A 112 11.60 -21.15 -4.67
CA MET A 112 11.77 -22.61 -4.60
C MET A 112 13.21 -23.05 -4.37
N SER A 113 14.17 -22.14 -4.43
CA SER A 113 15.57 -22.47 -4.16
C SER A 113 15.85 -22.54 -2.65
N ALA A 114 16.89 -23.26 -2.26
CA ALA A 114 17.36 -23.30 -0.88
C ALA A 114 18.15 -22.03 -0.47
N ARG A 115 18.17 -20.99 -1.31
CA ARG A 115 18.95 -19.78 -1.05
C ARG A 115 18.21 -18.81 -0.13
N PRO A 116 18.93 -18.05 0.71
CA PRO A 116 18.33 -16.94 1.44
C PRO A 116 17.82 -15.89 0.44
N TYR A 117 16.71 -15.24 0.79
CA TYR A 117 16.19 -14.11 0.04
C TYR A 117 15.35 -13.23 0.95
N GLU A 118 15.26 -11.96 0.57
CA GLU A 118 14.33 -11.00 1.14
C GLU A 118 13.47 -10.45 0.00
N GLU A 119 12.16 -10.59 0.17
CA GLU A 119 11.14 -10.13 -0.75
C GLU A 119 10.24 -9.14 -0.02
N ILE A 120 10.09 -7.96 -0.59
CA ILE A 120 9.21 -6.91 -0.10
C ILE A 120 8.28 -6.47 -1.21
N THR A 121 6.99 -6.40 -0.90
CA THR A 121 5.93 -5.84 -1.73
C THR A 121 5.26 -4.71 -0.98
N LEU A 122 5.06 -3.59 -1.66
CA LEU A 122 4.21 -2.49 -1.23
C LEU A 122 2.98 -2.45 -2.12
N ASP A 123 1.83 -2.27 -1.51
CA ASP A 123 0.57 -1.99 -2.20
C ASP A 123 0.21 -0.53 -1.95
N LEU A 124 -0.25 0.13 -3.01
CA LEU A 124 -0.62 1.54 -2.98
C LEU A 124 -2.10 1.72 -3.19
N SER A 125 -2.63 2.77 -2.58
CA SER A 125 -3.91 3.35 -2.97
C SER A 125 -3.85 3.88 -4.39
N THR A 126 -5.02 4.13 -4.98
CA THR A 126 -5.09 4.89 -6.22
C THR A 126 -4.57 6.33 -6.02
N PRO A 127 -4.31 7.07 -7.13
CA PRO A 127 -4.03 8.50 -7.06
C PRO A 127 -5.14 9.33 -6.41
N ALA A 128 -6.38 8.82 -6.32
CA ALA A 128 -7.47 9.53 -5.65
C ALA A 128 -7.22 9.72 -4.15
N LEU A 129 -6.41 8.83 -3.55
CA LEU A 129 -5.93 8.92 -2.17
C LEU A 129 -4.45 9.30 -2.07
N GLY A 130 -3.87 9.88 -3.13
CA GLY A 130 -2.49 10.37 -3.12
C GLY A 130 -1.42 9.28 -3.23
N SER A 131 -1.76 8.09 -3.75
CA SER A 131 -0.81 6.98 -3.96
C SER A 131 -0.02 6.61 -2.71
N VAL A 132 -0.71 6.52 -1.57
CA VAL A 132 -0.12 6.17 -0.28
C VAL A 132 -0.08 4.66 -0.07
N VAL A 133 0.84 4.19 0.78
CA VAL A 133 0.96 2.78 1.16
C VAL A 133 -0.30 2.31 1.87
N THR A 134 -0.92 1.24 1.37
CA THR A 134 -2.08 0.56 1.98
C THR A 134 -1.72 -0.81 2.53
N GLY A 135 -0.73 -1.47 1.91
CA GLY A 135 -0.22 -2.79 2.28
C GLY A 135 1.30 -2.84 2.24
N ILE A 136 1.88 -3.59 3.18
CA ILE A 136 3.31 -3.88 3.24
C ILE A 136 3.47 -5.36 3.53
N HIS A 137 4.18 -6.06 2.64
CA HIS A 137 4.41 -7.50 2.75
C HIS A 137 5.91 -7.75 2.68
N ARG A 138 6.46 -8.42 3.69
CA ARG A 138 7.87 -8.79 3.74
C ARG A 138 7.99 -10.28 4.00
N THR A 139 8.66 -10.98 3.11
CA THR A 139 9.09 -12.37 3.31
C THR A 139 10.61 -12.41 3.37
N TRP A 140 11.16 -12.96 4.44
CA TRP A 140 12.59 -13.06 4.64
C TRP A 140 12.95 -14.50 4.98
N ARG A 141 13.62 -15.16 4.04
CA ARG A 141 14.16 -16.50 4.20
C ARG A 141 15.62 -16.41 4.62
N ILE A 142 15.91 -16.96 5.79
CA ILE A 142 17.23 -16.99 6.43
C ILE A 142 17.66 -18.45 6.53
N VAL A 143 18.90 -18.73 6.15
CA VAL A 143 19.45 -20.08 6.11
C VAL A 143 20.76 -20.12 6.90
N GLY A 144 20.98 -21.21 7.65
CA GLY A 144 22.14 -21.38 8.51
C GLY A 144 21.98 -20.73 9.89
N ASP A 145 23.11 -20.49 10.55
CA ASP A 145 23.17 -20.05 11.96
C ASP A 145 22.64 -18.62 12.21
N GLU A 146 22.38 -17.85 11.14
CA GLU A 146 21.76 -16.53 11.22
C GLU A 146 20.24 -16.62 11.49
N ALA A 147 19.63 -17.79 11.31
CA ALA A 147 18.20 -17.99 11.53
C ALA A 147 17.86 -17.85 13.03
N PRO A 148 16.99 -16.89 13.41
CA PRO A 148 16.68 -16.68 14.82
C PRO A 148 15.90 -17.87 15.39
N ALA A 149 16.17 -18.23 16.64
CA ALA A 149 15.33 -19.20 17.33
C ALA A 149 13.89 -18.68 17.41
N GLN A 150 12.91 -19.52 17.07
CA GLN A 150 11.50 -19.12 16.97
C GLN A 150 10.97 -18.46 18.26
N GLY A 151 11.31 -19.00 19.44
CA GLY A 151 10.89 -18.42 20.72
C GLY A 151 11.47 -17.02 20.96
N ALA A 152 12.75 -16.82 20.63
CA ALA A 152 13.40 -15.51 20.76
C ALA A 152 12.81 -14.49 19.77
N PHE A 153 12.52 -14.93 18.54
CA PHE A 153 11.85 -14.11 17.54
C PHE A 153 10.49 -13.59 18.04
N PHE A 154 9.61 -14.48 18.49
CA PHE A 154 8.29 -14.05 18.98
C PHE A 154 8.35 -13.25 20.28
N ALA A 155 9.33 -13.52 21.15
CA ALA A 155 9.55 -12.70 22.34
C ALA A 155 9.89 -11.25 21.96
N GLN A 156 10.77 -11.04 20.97
CA GLN A 156 11.12 -9.71 20.47
C GLN A 156 9.91 -8.98 19.87
N ILE A 157 9.07 -9.70 19.11
CA ILE A 157 7.83 -9.15 18.54
C ILE A 157 6.86 -8.73 19.65
N ALA A 158 6.70 -9.58 20.68
CA ALA A 158 5.83 -9.27 21.82
C ALA A 158 6.36 -8.13 22.71
N GLU A 159 7.69 -7.98 22.81
CA GLU A 159 8.30 -6.82 23.48
C GLU A 159 8.02 -5.52 22.73
N THR A 160 8.03 -5.57 21.40
CA THR A 160 7.84 -4.38 20.55
C THR A 160 6.36 -3.97 20.46
N TYR A 161 5.46 -4.93 20.28
CA TYR A 161 4.05 -4.68 19.94
C TYR A 161 3.05 -5.15 21.01
N GLY A 162 3.53 -5.67 22.13
CA GLY A 162 2.70 -6.28 23.15
C GLY A 162 2.26 -7.70 22.79
N ALA A 163 1.44 -8.29 23.65
CA ALA A 163 0.89 -9.63 23.42
C ALA A 163 0.03 -9.66 22.14
N PRO A 164 0.13 -10.72 21.31
CA PRO A 164 -0.72 -10.85 20.13
C PRO A 164 -2.19 -10.97 20.54
N HIS A 165 -3.09 -10.42 19.72
CA HIS A 165 -4.54 -10.54 19.97
C HIS A 165 -5.03 -11.95 19.70
N MET A 166 -4.41 -12.62 18.72
CA MET A 166 -4.64 -14.02 18.40
C MET A 166 -3.33 -14.69 17.99
N THR A 167 -3.23 -15.98 18.25
CA THR A 167 -2.15 -16.83 17.73
C THR A 167 -2.72 -17.79 16.69
N GLY A 168 -2.00 -17.99 15.60
CA GLY A 168 -2.38 -18.86 14.49
C GLY A 168 -1.22 -19.75 14.02
N GLY A 169 -1.34 -20.24 12.80
CA GLY A 169 -0.42 -21.19 12.19
C GLY A 169 -1.10 -22.51 11.85
N LYS A 170 -1.05 -22.90 10.57
CA LYS A 170 -1.51 -24.22 10.11
C LYS A 170 -0.30 -25.02 9.64
N GLY A 171 -0.03 -26.14 10.28
CA GLY A 171 1.06 -27.06 9.93
C GLY A 171 2.18 -27.10 10.97
N ALA A 172 2.97 -28.17 10.93
CA ALA A 172 4.11 -28.34 11.83
C ALA A 172 5.18 -27.27 11.54
N GLY A 173 5.67 -26.60 12.59
CA GLY A 173 6.71 -25.58 12.47
C GLY A 173 6.23 -24.24 11.91
N VAL A 174 4.91 -24.02 11.79
CA VAL A 174 4.32 -22.73 11.42
C VAL A 174 3.63 -22.13 12.64
N ASN A 175 4.10 -20.97 13.06
CA ASN A 175 3.48 -20.18 14.13
C ASN A 175 3.22 -18.77 13.63
N GLU A 176 2.14 -18.16 14.10
CA GLU A 176 1.74 -16.83 13.68
C GLU A 176 1.19 -16.00 14.84
N TYR A 177 1.64 -14.76 14.96
CA TYR A 177 1.09 -13.73 15.84
C TYR A 177 0.25 -12.77 15.01
N LEU A 178 -0.96 -12.49 15.48
CA LEU A 178 -1.90 -11.60 14.82
C LEU A 178 -2.23 -10.43 15.74
N TYR A 179 -2.06 -9.24 15.19
CA TYR A 179 -2.44 -7.97 15.80
C TYR A 179 -3.48 -7.31 14.88
N MET A 180 -4.68 -7.15 15.40
CA MET A 180 -5.84 -6.71 14.61
C MET A 180 -6.67 -5.74 15.42
N LEU A 181 -7.06 -4.62 14.82
CA LEU A 181 -7.90 -3.62 15.47
C LEU A 181 -9.23 -3.49 14.73
N SER A 182 -10.28 -3.19 15.49
CA SER A 182 -11.56 -2.75 14.94
C SER A 182 -11.46 -1.29 14.46
N PRO A 183 -12.45 -0.76 13.73
CA PRO A 183 -12.51 0.65 13.36
C PRO A 183 -12.46 1.60 14.58
N GLU A 184 -12.94 1.15 15.73
CA GLU A 184 -12.92 1.89 17.00
C GLU A 184 -11.56 1.78 17.72
N GLY A 185 -10.61 1.03 17.17
CA GLY A 185 -9.29 0.81 17.75
C GLY A 185 -9.24 -0.27 18.83
N ALA A 186 -10.29 -1.07 19.00
CA ALA A 186 -10.30 -2.15 19.97
C ALA A 186 -9.60 -3.41 19.40
N PRO A 187 -8.82 -4.15 20.21
CA PRO A 187 -8.26 -5.44 19.82
C PRO A 187 -9.34 -6.43 19.35
N VAL A 188 -9.15 -7.02 18.17
CA VAL A 188 -9.99 -8.10 17.66
C VAL A 188 -9.39 -9.44 18.11
N THR A 189 -10.07 -10.12 19.03
CA THR A 189 -9.59 -11.36 19.68
C THR A 189 -10.39 -12.62 19.29
N ALA A 190 -11.42 -12.47 18.46
CA ALA A 190 -12.27 -13.56 18.00
C ALA A 190 -12.60 -13.42 16.51
N PRO A 191 -12.89 -14.54 15.82
CA PRO A 191 -13.44 -14.52 14.46
C PRO A 191 -14.64 -13.57 14.33
N ILE A 192 -14.69 -12.79 13.26
CA ILE A 192 -15.81 -11.89 12.95
C ILE A 192 -16.64 -12.46 11.80
N THR A 193 -17.95 -12.21 11.86
CA THR A 193 -18.87 -12.51 10.76
C THR A 193 -19.02 -11.26 9.90
N VAL A 194 -18.66 -11.35 8.62
CA VAL A 194 -18.84 -10.29 7.63
C VAL A 194 -20.06 -10.62 6.79
N THR A 195 -20.93 -9.64 6.57
CA THR A 195 -22.09 -9.74 5.68
C THR A 195 -21.85 -8.86 4.46
N ASP A 196 -21.91 -9.44 3.26
CA ASP A 196 -21.73 -8.67 2.03
C ASP A 196 -22.97 -7.83 1.70
N ALA A 197 -22.83 -6.90 0.73
CA ALA A 197 -23.92 -6.04 0.26
C ALA A 197 -25.12 -6.80 -0.34
N ASN A 198 -25.01 -8.12 -0.58
CA ASN A 198 -26.09 -8.97 -1.07
C ASN A 198 -26.72 -9.83 0.06
N GLY A 199 -26.32 -9.61 1.32
CA GLY A 199 -26.85 -10.32 2.49
C GLY A 199 -26.15 -11.65 2.81
N ASN A 200 -25.07 -12.01 2.11
CA ASN A 200 -24.38 -13.28 2.39
C ASN A 200 -23.39 -13.11 3.54
N SER A 201 -23.55 -13.91 4.59
CA SER A 201 -22.66 -13.90 5.75
C SER A 201 -21.59 -14.98 5.67
N SER A 202 -20.37 -14.68 6.11
CA SER A 202 -19.32 -15.68 6.34
C SER A 202 -18.55 -15.38 7.61
N THR A 203 -18.32 -16.40 8.43
CA THR A 203 -17.42 -16.34 9.57
C THR A 203 -16.01 -16.61 9.08
N ALA A 204 -15.15 -15.60 9.09
CA ALA A 204 -13.77 -15.76 8.70
C ALA A 204 -12.96 -16.30 9.90
N ALA A 205 -12.37 -17.49 9.75
CA ALA A 205 -11.52 -18.09 10.80
C ALA A 205 -10.33 -17.19 11.18
N TYR A 206 -9.93 -16.29 10.27
CA TYR A 206 -9.09 -15.14 10.54
C TYR A 206 -9.97 -13.89 10.38
N PRO A 207 -10.25 -13.14 11.45
CA PRO A 207 -10.96 -11.87 11.30
C PRO A 207 -10.18 -10.95 10.35
N CYS A 208 -10.86 -9.99 9.74
CA CYS A 208 -10.29 -9.10 8.71
C CYS A 208 -10.09 -9.71 7.30
N GLN A 209 -10.76 -10.82 6.96
CA GLN A 209 -11.00 -11.18 5.55
C GLN A 209 -12.30 -10.51 5.10
N ASP A 210 -12.20 -9.23 4.80
CA ASP A 210 -13.27 -8.52 4.11
C ASP A 210 -13.42 -9.12 2.70
N LYS A 211 -14.63 -9.52 2.28
CA LYS A 211 -14.83 -10.01 0.90
C LYS A 211 -14.67 -8.89 -0.12
N ALA A 212 -14.86 -7.64 0.31
CA ALA A 212 -14.65 -6.44 -0.47
C ALA A 212 -13.21 -6.29 -0.91
N HIS A 213 -12.29 -6.52 0.02
CA HIS A 213 -10.92 -6.06 -0.07
C HIS A 213 -9.98 -7.26 -0.17
N PRO A 214 -9.10 -7.31 -1.20
CA PRO A 214 -8.09 -8.33 -1.25
C PRO A 214 -7.21 -8.25 0.02
N ALA A 215 -6.78 -9.41 0.51
CA ALA A 215 -5.90 -9.51 1.66
C ALA A 215 -4.52 -8.86 1.46
N GLU A 216 -4.26 -8.37 0.25
CA GLU A 216 -3.04 -7.74 -0.27
C GLU A 216 -3.16 -6.21 -0.32
N GLY A 217 -4.18 -5.57 0.28
CA GLY A 217 -4.17 -4.11 0.38
C GLY A 217 -4.46 -3.32 -0.91
N THR A 218 -4.80 -3.99 -2.02
CA THR A 218 -5.01 -3.35 -3.32
C THR A 218 -6.44 -2.85 -3.56
N TYR A 219 -6.56 -1.75 -4.30
CA TYR A 219 -7.84 -1.18 -4.71
C TYR A 219 -8.61 -2.07 -5.70
N ARG A 220 -9.94 -2.12 -5.56
CA ARG A 220 -10.83 -2.80 -6.51
C ARG A 220 -12.15 -2.05 -6.70
N TYR A 221 -12.45 -1.66 -7.93
CA TYR A 221 -13.75 -1.07 -8.25
C TYR A 221 -14.89 -2.11 -8.17
N ARG A 222 -15.99 -1.77 -7.47
CA ARG A 222 -17.11 -2.69 -7.21
C ARG A 222 -18.46 -2.26 -7.79
N GLY A 223 -18.48 -1.27 -8.69
CA GLY A 223 -19.67 -0.92 -9.44
C GLY A 223 -20.77 -0.24 -8.61
N GLY A 224 -20.38 0.64 -7.70
CA GLY A 224 -21.32 1.46 -6.92
C GLY A 224 -22.17 0.69 -5.91
N LYS A 225 -21.74 -0.52 -5.51
CA LYS A 225 -22.41 -1.29 -4.45
C LYS A 225 -22.30 -0.67 -3.05
N GLY A 226 -21.67 0.51 -2.93
CA GLY A 226 -21.38 1.16 -1.67
C GLY A 226 -20.33 0.39 -0.84
N PRO A 227 -19.83 0.99 0.26
CA PRO A 227 -18.97 0.27 1.18
C PRO A 227 -19.71 -0.94 1.76
N GLU A 228 -18.99 -2.05 1.99
CA GLU A 228 -19.59 -3.17 2.72
C GLU A 228 -20.00 -2.72 4.13
N THR A 229 -21.05 -3.35 4.68
CA THR A 229 -21.59 -3.04 6.01
C THR A 229 -21.43 -4.25 6.91
N GLY A 230 -20.85 -4.08 8.10
CA GLY A 230 -20.62 -5.20 9.03
C GLY A 230 -19.44 -4.96 9.99
N ALA A 231 -19.04 -5.99 10.73
CA ALA A 231 -17.82 -5.96 11.51
C ALA A 231 -16.61 -6.03 10.57
N HIS A 232 -15.90 -4.90 10.42
CA HIS A 232 -14.65 -4.80 9.67
C HIS A 232 -13.47 -4.72 10.64
N CYS A 233 -12.27 -4.94 10.13
CA CYS A 233 -11.07 -4.48 10.83
C CYS A 233 -10.61 -3.15 10.24
N SER A 234 -9.93 -2.35 11.05
CA SER A 234 -9.17 -1.18 10.58
C SER A 234 -7.83 -1.60 10.01
N VAL A 235 -7.12 -2.47 10.73
CA VAL A 235 -5.76 -2.90 10.39
C VAL A 235 -5.54 -4.36 10.76
N ARG A 236 -4.68 -5.03 10.00
CA ARG A 236 -4.09 -6.32 10.36
C ARG A 236 -2.58 -6.25 10.21
N PHE A 237 -1.89 -6.59 11.29
CA PHE A 237 -0.46 -6.90 11.29
C PHE A 237 -0.28 -8.37 11.68
N SER A 238 0.25 -9.18 10.76
CA SER A 238 0.55 -10.58 11.00
C SER A 238 2.05 -10.83 10.92
N VAL A 239 2.55 -11.61 11.88
CA VAL A 239 3.93 -12.04 11.94
C VAL A 239 3.96 -13.55 11.99
N ARG A 240 4.48 -14.17 10.94
CA ARG A 240 4.54 -15.63 10.78
C ARG A 240 5.99 -16.10 10.75
N TYR A 241 6.24 -17.16 11.50
CA TYR A 241 7.49 -17.91 11.46
C TYR A 241 7.19 -19.29 10.89
N GLN A 242 7.93 -19.70 9.87
CA GLN A 242 7.88 -21.04 9.30
C GLN A 242 9.28 -21.67 9.29
N GLY A 243 9.37 -22.94 9.68
CA GLY A 243 10.62 -23.71 9.62
C GLY A 243 11.29 -23.87 10.99
N GLY A 244 12.62 -23.81 11.01
CA GLY A 244 13.43 -24.07 12.22
C GLY A 244 14.70 -23.24 12.29
N ALA A 245 15.58 -23.54 13.25
CA ALA A 245 16.78 -22.75 13.58
C ALA A 245 17.91 -22.76 12.52
N GLN A 246 17.70 -23.40 11.37
CA GLN A 246 18.68 -23.51 10.27
C GLN A 246 18.06 -23.16 8.91
N ASP A 247 16.74 -23.03 8.85
CA ASP A 247 15.97 -22.64 7.67
C ASP A 247 14.68 -22.01 8.18
N ALA A 248 14.71 -20.69 8.33
CA ALA A 248 13.61 -19.90 8.84
C ALA A 248 13.06 -19.03 7.73
N THR A 249 11.75 -19.06 7.54
CA THR A 249 11.04 -18.09 6.71
C THR A 249 10.16 -17.25 7.61
N LEU A 250 10.53 -15.96 7.72
CA LEU A 250 9.79 -14.95 8.46
C LEU A 250 8.91 -14.20 7.48
N ARG A 251 7.64 -14.06 7.80
CA ARG A 251 6.69 -13.30 6.99
C ARG A 251 5.97 -12.27 7.84
N PHE A 252 5.95 -11.05 7.34
CA PHE A 252 5.27 -9.92 7.93
C PHE A 252 4.28 -9.38 6.91
N ASP A 253 3.02 -9.23 7.30
CA ASP A 253 2.01 -8.57 6.46
C ASP A 253 1.33 -7.49 7.30
N LEU A 254 1.36 -6.24 6.83
CA LEU A 254 0.70 -5.09 7.44
C LEU A 254 -0.25 -4.48 6.41
N VAL A 255 -1.55 -4.51 6.69
CA VAL A 255 -2.59 -4.01 5.78
C VAL A 255 -3.54 -3.10 6.55
N ASP A 256 -3.77 -1.90 6.02
CA ASP A 256 -4.73 -0.92 6.56
C ASP A 256 -5.99 -0.87 5.68
N PHE A 257 -7.04 -1.51 6.16
CA PHE A 257 -8.33 -1.61 5.48
C PHE A 257 -9.13 -0.29 5.57
N ASP A 258 -8.87 0.58 6.55
CA ASP A 258 -9.45 1.92 6.60
C ASP A 258 -8.96 2.79 5.43
N LEU A 259 -7.68 2.68 5.06
CA LEU A 259 -7.14 3.38 3.89
C LEU A 259 -7.76 2.85 2.61
N MET A 260 -7.94 1.54 2.47
CA MET A 260 -8.60 0.96 1.30
C MET A 260 -10.04 1.47 1.15
N ARG A 261 -10.81 1.48 2.25
CA ARG A 261 -12.18 2.03 2.25
C ARG A 261 -12.21 3.52 1.91
N ARG A 262 -11.23 4.30 2.36
CA ARG A 262 -11.12 5.72 2.01
C ARG A 262 -10.72 5.91 0.54
N ASP A 263 -9.88 5.04 0.01
CA ASP A 263 -9.52 5.05 -1.40
C ASP A 263 -10.75 4.78 -2.28
N GLU A 264 -11.59 3.81 -1.92
CA GLU A 264 -12.90 3.60 -2.55
C GLU A 264 -13.77 4.86 -2.49
N GLN A 265 -13.91 5.48 -1.31
CA GLN A 265 -14.67 6.72 -1.14
C GLN A 265 -14.12 7.90 -1.97
N ALA A 266 -12.83 7.91 -2.28
CA ALA A 266 -12.20 8.95 -3.09
C ALA A 266 -12.26 8.65 -4.60
N ALA A 267 -12.07 7.38 -5.00
CA ALA A 267 -11.96 6.95 -6.39
C ALA A 267 -13.32 6.63 -7.02
N ASP A 268 -14.20 5.91 -6.32
CA ASP A 268 -15.48 5.43 -6.88
C ASP A 268 -16.33 6.58 -7.44
N PRO A 269 -16.55 7.72 -6.74
CA PRO A 269 -17.35 8.82 -7.27
C PRO A 269 -16.79 9.41 -8.58
N GLN A 270 -15.46 9.40 -8.74
CA GLN A 270 -14.81 9.90 -9.97
C GLN A 270 -15.02 8.94 -11.13
N ILE A 271 -14.94 7.64 -10.86
CA ILE A 271 -15.22 6.58 -11.85
C ILE A 271 -16.70 6.61 -12.23
N GLU A 272 -17.61 6.67 -11.26
CA GLU A 272 -19.05 6.73 -11.48
C GLU A 272 -19.49 7.96 -12.26
N GLN A 273 -18.90 9.12 -11.97
CA GLN A 273 -19.13 10.35 -12.74
C GLN A 273 -18.77 10.15 -14.22
N LYS A 274 -17.69 9.41 -14.52
CA LYS A 274 -17.28 9.09 -15.89
C LYS A 274 -18.20 8.06 -16.55
N LEU A 275 -18.61 7.03 -15.81
CA LEU A 275 -19.48 5.97 -16.32
C LEU A 275 -20.93 6.44 -16.54
N SER A 276 -21.39 7.44 -15.80
CA SER A 276 -22.73 8.03 -15.93
C SER A 276 -22.81 9.11 -17.01
N ALA A 277 -21.68 9.57 -17.55
CA ALA A 277 -21.68 10.53 -18.65
C ALA A 277 -22.31 9.91 -19.92
N PRO A 278 -23.11 10.67 -20.69
CA PRO A 278 -23.60 10.19 -21.98
C PRO A 278 -22.42 9.83 -22.87
N ALA A 279 -22.46 8.66 -23.50
CA ALA A 279 -21.39 8.20 -24.36
C ALA A 279 -21.11 9.26 -25.43
N THR A 280 -19.87 9.79 -25.46
CA THR A 280 -19.45 10.67 -26.54
C THR A 280 -19.54 9.86 -27.81
N ALA A 281 -20.51 10.17 -28.68
CA ALA A 281 -20.59 9.57 -30.00
C ALA A 281 -19.26 9.89 -30.68
N THR A 282 -18.41 8.88 -30.85
CA THR A 282 -17.23 8.98 -31.68
C THR A 282 -17.75 9.37 -33.06
N LYS A 283 -17.46 10.61 -33.50
CA LYS A 283 -17.66 10.97 -34.89
C LYS A 283 -16.86 9.94 -35.69
N LEU A 284 -17.57 9.04 -36.38
CA LEU A 284 -17.01 8.46 -37.58
C LEU A 284 -16.79 9.66 -38.50
N ASP A 285 -15.53 10.04 -38.71
CA ASP A 285 -15.17 10.71 -39.95
C ASP A 285 -15.46 9.71 -41.07
N LEU A 286 -16.57 9.94 -41.77
CA LEU A 286 -16.91 9.33 -43.05
C LEU A 286 -16.12 10.00 -44.17
#